data_AF-A0A814RGY1-F1
#
_entry.id   AF-A0A814RGY1-F1
#
_cell.length_a   1.000
_cell.length_b   1.000
_cell.length_c   1.000
_cell.angle_alpha   90.00
_cell.angle_beta   90.00
_cell.angle_gamma   90.00
#
_symmetry.space_group_name_H-M   'P 1'
#
loop_
_entity.id
_entity.type
_entity.pdbx_description
1 polymer ?
#
loop_
_entity_poly.entity_id
_entity_poly.type
_entity_poly.pdbx_seq_one_letter_code
_entity_poly.pdbx_strand_id
1 'polypeptide(L)'
;MLYLEERHIIHQNLATRNCLIDKDDTLKVADVGVPHLTKIDSLVQMFGGITLWEIYSLGERPFGNMTNYALQIVLKNPSEILSRYLPKPRHCGSDETYTHIILPCLTNSVTMRPRFRDLKQRILDILVNEI
;
A
#
# COMPACT_ATOMS: atom_id res chain seq x y z
N MET A 1 -3.37 -1.39 9.95
CA MET A 1 -3.31 0.06 9.67
C MET A 1 -4.52 0.85 10.18
N LEU A 2 -5.77 0.41 10.00
CA LEU A 2 -6.96 1.11 10.54
C LEU A 2 -6.83 1.50 12.03
N TYR A 3 -6.35 0.58 12.87
CA TYR A 3 -6.12 0.84 14.30
C TYR A 3 -5.22 2.04 14.58
N LEU A 4 -4.16 2.22 13.77
CA LEU A 4 -3.21 3.34 13.90
C LEU A 4 -3.86 4.64 13.41
N GLU A 5 -4.59 4.58 12.29
CA GLU A 5 -5.35 5.72 11.75
C GLU A 5 -6.36 6.27 12.77
N GLU A 6 -7.13 5.40 13.43
CA GLU A 6 -8.11 5.78 14.45
C GLU A 6 -7.48 6.38 15.72
N ARG A 7 -6.19 6.15 15.94
CA ARG A 7 -5.41 6.72 17.05
C ARG A 7 -4.56 7.91 16.63
N HIS A 8 -4.70 8.35 15.38
CA HIS A 8 -3.87 9.41 14.80
C HIS A 8 -2.37 9.11 14.88
N ILE A 9 -2.00 7.83 14.79
CA ILE A 9 -0.61 7.36 14.75
C ILE A 9 -0.23 7.09 13.30
N ILE A 10 0.87 7.69 12.86
CA ILE A 10 1.42 7.53 11.51
C ILE A 10 2.61 6.57 11.58
N HIS A 11 2.58 5.48 10.81
CA HIS A 11 3.67 4.49 10.80
C HIS A 11 4.97 5.03 10.16
N GLN A 12 4.85 5.84 9.11
CA GLN A 12 5.93 6.46 8.31
C GLN A 12 6.86 5.49 7.54
N ASN A 13 7.07 4.27 8.04
CA ASN A 13 7.92 3.25 7.44
C ASN A 13 7.14 1.97 7.05
N LEU A 14 5.90 2.09 6.58
CA LEU A 14 5.12 0.91 6.21
C LEU A 14 5.69 0.28 4.92
N ALA A 15 6.13 -0.97 5.02
CA ALA A 15 6.65 -1.77 3.91
C ALA A 15 6.64 -3.25 4.31
N THR A 16 6.74 -4.16 3.33
CA THR A 16 6.71 -5.61 3.60
C THR A 16 7.81 -6.07 4.57
N ARG A 17 8.99 -5.45 4.52
CA ARG A 17 10.10 -5.73 5.49
C ARG A 17 9.74 -5.47 6.96
N ASN A 18 8.74 -4.62 7.21
CA ASN A 18 8.26 -4.25 8.53
C ASN A 18 6.98 -5.01 8.91
N CYS A 19 6.56 -5.97 8.08
CA CYS A 19 5.51 -6.93 8.39
C CYS A 19 6.18 -8.22 8.87
N LEU A 20 6.01 -8.53 10.15
CA LEU A 20 6.52 -9.75 10.79
C LEU A 20 5.40 -10.78 10.88
N ILE A 21 5.70 -12.04 10.61
CA ILE A 21 4.76 -13.15 10.78
C ILE A 21 5.19 -13.93 12.02
N ASP A 22 4.27 -14.16 12.96
CA ASP A 22 4.54 -15.00 14.13
C ASP A 22 4.25 -16.49 13.86
N LYS A 23 4.41 -17.33 14.87
CA LYS A 23 4.23 -18.79 14.77
C LYS A 23 2.81 -19.24 14.40
N ASP A 24 1.82 -18.35 14.56
CA ASP A 24 0.40 -18.62 14.34
C ASP A 24 -0.07 -17.96 13.02
N ASP A 25 0.87 -17.74 12.07
CA ASP A 25 0.67 -17.06 10.79
C ASP A 25 0.03 -15.67 10.92
N THR A 26 0.19 -15.02 12.08
CA THR A 26 -0.37 -13.68 12.31
C THR A 26 0.63 -12.61 11.88
N LEU A 27 0.23 -11.82 10.88
CA LEU A 27 1.00 -10.65 10.43
C LEU A 27 0.87 -9.49 11.42
N LYS A 28 2.02 -9.00 11.91
CA LYS A 28 2.16 -7.86 12.81
C LYS A 28 3.02 -6.80 12.17
N VAL A 29 2.56 -5.56 12.25
CA VAL A 29 3.30 -4.39 11.75
C VAL A 29 4.26 -3.92 12.84
N ALA A 30 5.56 -3.83 12.52
CA ALA A 30 6.65 -3.45 13.42
C ALA A 30 7.35 -2.16 12.94
N ASP A 31 8.27 -1.62 13.75
CA ASP A 31 9.04 -0.41 13.41
C ASP A 31 8.16 0.84 13.19
N VAL A 32 7.18 1.02 14.10
CA VAL A 32 6.32 2.22 14.13
C VAL A 32 7.19 3.42 14.50
N GLY A 33 7.40 4.32 13.55
CA GLY A 33 8.23 5.51 13.73
C GLY A 33 7.69 6.48 14.81
N VAL A 34 8.56 7.36 15.29
CA VAL A 34 8.22 8.40 16.27
C VAL A 34 7.21 9.36 15.64
N PRO A 35 6.08 9.69 16.29
CA PRO A 35 5.07 10.57 15.72
C PRO A 35 5.59 12.01 15.61
N HIS A 36 6.11 12.37 14.44
CA HIS A 36 6.32 13.77 14.08
C HIS A 36 5.09 14.29 13.34
N LEU A 37 4.39 15.21 14.01
CA LEU A 37 3.20 15.93 13.55
C LEU A 37 3.49 16.67 12.23
N THR A 38 3.20 16.03 11.11
CA THR A 38 3.07 16.73 9.82
C THR A 38 1.94 16.06 9.04
N LYS A 39 1.23 16.86 8.23
CA LYS A 39 0.10 16.51 7.35
C LYS A 39 0.46 15.43 6.31
N ILE A 40 0.75 14.21 6.75
CA ILE A 40 1.22 13.09 5.91
C ILE A 40 0.19 11.94 5.89
N ASP A 41 -1.09 12.21 6.20
CA ASP A 41 -2.16 11.22 6.00
C ASP A 41 -2.20 10.71 4.55
N SER A 42 -1.76 11.55 3.60
CA SER A 42 -1.68 11.20 2.19
C SER A 42 -0.77 10.02 1.91
N LEU A 43 0.45 9.98 2.45
CA LEU A 43 1.46 9.00 2.01
C LEU A 43 1.20 7.61 2.60
N VAL A 44 0.54 7.50 3.75
CA VAL A 44 0.32 6.21 4.42
C VAL A 44 -0.50 5.25 3.55
N GLN A 45 -1.52 5.76 2.87
CA GLN A 45 -2.37 4.97 1.97
C GLN A 45 -1.57 4.49 0.76
N MET A 46 -0.72 5.35 0.18
CA MET A 46 0.18 4.99 -0.92
C MET A 46 1.16 3.88 -0.50
N PHE A 47 1.78 4.00 0.68
CA PHE A 47 2.64 2.94 1.21
C PHE A 47 1.88 1.63 1.45
N GLY A 48 0.62 1.69 1.88
CA GLY A 48 -0.25 0.53 1.99
C GLY A 48 -0.46 -0.17 0.63
N GLY A 49 -0.73 0.59 -0.43
CA GLY A 49 -0.84 0.06 -1.79
C GLY A 49 0.45 -0.58 -2.30
N ILE A 50 1.60 0.07 -2.07
CA ILE A 50 2.92 -0.48 -2.43
C ILE A 50 3.21 -1.75 -1.65
N THR A 51 2.92 -1.78 -0.34
CA THR A 51 3.11 -2.96 0.50
C THR A 51 2.26 -4.14 0.02
N LEU A 52 1.01 -3.90 -0.36
CA LEU A 52 0.17 -4.95 -0.95
C LEU A 52 0.74 -5.44 -2.29
N TRP A 53 1.24 -4.54 -3.12
CA TRP A 53 1.89 -4.91 -4.39
C TRP A 53 3.14 -5.78 -4.15
N GLU A 54 3.99 -5.44 -3.17
CA GLU A 54 5.14 -6.25 -2.76
C GLU A 54 4.72 -7.65 -2.30
N ILE A 55 3.66 -7.75 -1.49
CA ILE A 55 3.14 -9.05 -1.01
C ILE A 55 2.69 -9.91 -2.20
N TYR A 56 1.84 -9.38 -3.10
CA TYR A 56 1.33 -10.15 -4.24
C TYR A 56 2.37 -10.42 -5.32
N SER A 57 3.45 -9.65 -5.36
CA SER A 57 4.61 -9.92 -6.23
C SER A 57 5.63 -10.86 -5.59
N LEU A 58 5.36 -11.41 -4.40
CA LEU A 58 6.26 -12.29 -3.65
C LEU A 58 7.61 -11.61 -3.34
N GLY A 59 7.58 -10.33 -3.01
CA GLY A 59 8.74 -9.55 -2.58
C GLY A 59 9.56 -8.94 -3.72
N GLU A 60 8.99 -8.80 -4.93
CA GLU A 60 9.65 -8.00 -5.97
C GLU A 60 9.85 -6.56 -5.50
N ARG A 61 10.92 -5.93 -5.99
CA ARG A 61 11.25 -4.54 -5.63
C ARG A 61 10.31 -3.59 -6.39
N PRO A 62 9.52 -2.75 -5.69
CA PRO A 62 8.72 -1.71 -6.33
C PRO A 62 9.59 -0.78 -7.16
N PHE A 63 9.13 -0.44 -8.37
CA PHE A 63 9.86 0.43 -9.32
C PHE A 63 11.22 -0.13 -9.81
N GLY A 64 11.54 -1.39 -9.51
CA GLY A 64 12.77 -2.05 -9.96
C GLY A 64 14.05 -1.30 -9.54
N ASN A 65 14.93 -1.04 -10.51
CA ASN A 65 16.22 -0.38 -10.30
C ASN A 65 16.18 1.15 -10.49
N MET A 66 14.98 1.75 -10.42
CA MET A 66 14.82 3.19 -10.59
C MET A 66 15.56 3.98 -9.49
N THR A 67 16.23 5.06 -9.88
CA THR A 67 16.86 5.97 -8.91
C THR A 67 15.80 6.83 -8.22
N ASN A 68 16.10 7.34 -7.01
CA ASN A 68 15.20 8.24 -6.30
C ASN A 68 14.84 9.50 -7.12
N TYR A 69 15.76 9.98 -7.95
CA TYR A 69 15.52 11.11 -8.85
C TYR A 69 14.48 10.79 -9.92
N ALA A 70 14.63 9.65 -10.60
CA ALA A 70 13.66 9.19 -11.60
C ALA A 70 12.29 8.92 -10.96
N LEU A 71 12.26 8.37 -9.74
CA LEU A 71 11.02 8.14 -9.00
C LEU A 71 10.28 9.45 -8.71
N GLN A 72 10.97 10.52 -8.32
CA GLN A 72 10.33 11.83 -8.11
C GLN A 72 9.67 12.38 -9.38
N ILE A 73 10.23 12.10 -10.56
CA ILE A 73 9.66 12.53 -11.84
C ILE A 73 8.38 11.75 -12.14
N VAL A 74 8.41 10.43 -11.93
CA VAL A 74 7.27 9.53 -12.15
C VAL A 74 6.13 9.83 -11.18
N LEU A 75 6.42 10.02 -9.89
CA LEU A 75 5.40 10.29 -8.88
C LEU A 75 4.70 11.65 -9.07
N LYS A 76 5.34 12.62 -9.74
CA LYS A 76 4.70 13.90 -10.08
C LYS A 76 3.63 13.76 -11.16
N ASN A 77 3.71 12.72 -12.01
CA ASN A 77 2.80 12.47 -13.13
C ASN A 77 2.34 10.99 -13.17
N PRO A 78 1.57 10.52 -12.16
CA PRO A 78 1.31 9.10 -11.95
C PRO A 78 0.26 8.49 -12.87
N SER A 79 -0.56 9.31 -13.57
CA SER A 79 -1.57 8.78 -14.47
C SER A 79 -0.89 8.04 -15.62
N GLU A 80 -1.25 6.77 -15.78
CA GLU A 80 -0.76 5.79 -16.78
C GLU A 80 0.69 5.30 -16.61
N ILE A 81 1.59 6.09 -16.02
CA ILE A 81 2.99 5.71 -15.86
C ILE A 81 3.18 4.71 -14.71
N LEU A 82 2.39 4.83 -13.62
CA LEU A 82 2.56 3.95 -12.46
C LEU A 82 2.23 2.48 -12.74
N SER A 83 1.23 2.19 -13.58
CA SER A 83 0.90 0.81 -13.95
C SER A 83 2.01 0.13 -14.77
N ARG A 84 2.88 0.90 -15.44
CA ARG A 84 4.09 0.37 -16.11
C ARG A 84 5.18 -0.04 -15.13
N TYR A 85 5.27 0.66 -13.99
CA TYR A 85 6.32 0.41 -12.98
C TYR A 85 5.85 -0.47 -11.83
N LEU A 86 4.54 -0.60 -11.63
CA LEU A 86 3.88 -1.48 -10.67
C LEU A 86 2.76 -2.25 -11.41
N PRO A 87 3.10 -3.14 -12.35
CA PRO A 87 2.10 -3.92 -13.08
C PRO A 87 1.35 -4.86 -12.13
N LYS A 88 0.16 -5.33 -12.52
CA LYS A 88 -0.57 -6.34 -11.72
C LYS A 88 0.34 -7.56 -11.46
N PRO A 89 0.61 -7.93 -10.20
CA PRO A 89 1.39 -9.12 -9.91
C PRO A 89 0.69 -10.40 -10.35
N ARG A 90 1.45 -11.41 -10.77
CA ARG A 90 0.91 -12.69 -11.27
C ARG A 90 0.06 -13.45 -10.25
N HIS A 91 0.40 -13.32 -8.97
CA HIS A 91 -0.29 -14.00 -7.86
C HIS A 91 -1.35 -13.11 -7.19
N CYS A 92 -1.61 -11.93 -7.73
CA CYS A 92 -2.73 -11.11 -7.31
C CYS A 92 -4.02 -11.78 -7.79
N GLY A 93 -4.69 -12.51 -6.89
CA GLY A 93 -5.82 -13.40 -7.18
C GLY A 93 -6.83 -12.77 -8.13
N SER A 94 -7.63 -11.83 -7.63
CA SER A 94 -8.59 -11.07 -8.43
C SER A 94 -7.99 -9.82 -9.11
N ASP A 95 -8.47 -9.50 -10.31
CA ASP A 95 -8.31 -8.16 -10.92
C ASP A 95 -8.90 -7.07 -10.03
N GLU A 96 -9.90 -7.42 -9.20
CA GLU A 96 -10.55 -6.52 -8.25
C GLU A 96 -9.58 -6.05 -7.16
N THR A 97 -8.74 -6.93 -6.61
CA THR A 97 -7.74 -6.53 -5.62
C THR A 97 -6.80 -5.47 -6.19
N TYR A 98 -6.29 -5.69 -7.39
CA TYR A 98 -5.41 -4.71 -8.03
C TYR A 98 -6.13 -3.41 -8.37
N THR A 99 -7.33 -3.49 -8.96
CA THR A 99 -8.07 -2.33 -9.50
C THR A 99 -8.76 -1.51 -8.43
N HIS A 100 -9.29 -2.14 -7.38
CA HIS A 100 -10.12 -1.49 -6.36
C HIS A 100 -9.41 -1.26 -5.02
N ILE A 101 -8.25 -1.89 -4.80
CA ILE A 101 -7.45 -1.72 -3.58
C ILE A 101 -6.09 -1.08 -3.91
N ILE A 102 -5.27 -1.70 -4.75
CA ILE A 102 -3.89 -1.24 -5.00
C ILE A 102 -3.85 0.06 -5.79
N LEU A 103 -4.46 0.11 -6.99
CA LEU A 103 -4.41 1.29 -7.86
C LEU A 103 -4.97 2.58 -7.22
N PRO A 104 -6.11 2.55 -6.49
CA PRO A 104 -6.65 3.77 -5.86
C PRO A 104 -5.71 4.37 -4.82
N CYS A 105 -4.94 3.53 -4.09
CA CYS A 105 -3.94 4.00 -3.14
C CYS A 105 -2.80 4.80 -3.79
N LEU A 106 -2.54 4.55 -5.08
CA LEU A 106 -1.45 5.16 -5.84
C LEU A 106 -1.87 6.46 -6.57
N THR A 107 -3.12 6.89 -6.42
CA THR A 107 -3.64 8.10 -7.08
C THR A 107 -2.99 9.38 -6.54
N ASN A 108 -2.75 10.38 -7.39
CA ASN A 108 -2.10 11.63 -6.97
C ASN A 108 -2.95 12.47 -6.00
N SER A 109 -4.26 12.48 -6.20
CA SER A 109 -5.18 13.23 -5.35
C SER A 109 -5.35 12.53 -4.01
N VAL A 110 -4.83 13.16 -2.96
CA VAL A 110 -4.95 12.69 -1.57
C VAL A 110 -6.40 12.48 -1.17
N THR A 111 -7.30 13.36 -1.61
CA THR A 111 -8.73 13.28 -1.29
C THR A 111 -9.44 12.12 -1.99
N MET A 112 -8.84 11.59 -3.07
CA MET A 112 -9.36 10.44 -3.81
C MET A 112 -8.81 9.10 -3.32
N ARG A 113 -7.76 9.13 -2.48
CA ARG A 113 -7.22 7.90 -1.90
C ARG A 113 -8.21 7.37 -0.85
N PRO A 114 -8.49 6.06 -0.86
CA PRO A 114 -9.40 5.46 0.10
C PRO A 114 -8.81 5.53 1.53
N ARG A 115 -9.67 5.68 2.54
CA ARG A 115 -9.25 5.58 3.95
C ARG A 115 -8.95 4.12 4.29
N PHE A 116 -8.21 3.84 5.38
CA PHE A 116 -7.97 2.44 5.78
C PHE A 116 -9.26 1.72 6.17
N ARG A 117 -10.29 2.46 6.62
CA ARG A 117 -11.62 1.91 6.85
C ARG A 117 -12.23 1.34 5.57
N ASP A 118 -12.18 2.10 4.48
CA ASP A 118 -12.73 1.68 3.19
C ASP A 118 -11.93 0.51 2.61
N LEU A 119 -10.59 0.57 2.73
CA LEU A 119 -9.71 -0.51 2.30
C LEU A 119 -9.98 -1.80 3.08
N LYS A 120 -10.15 -1.73 4.40
CA LYS A 120 -10.49 -2.90 5.22
C LYS A 120 -11.79 -3.54 4.72
N GLN A 121 -12.82 -2.74 4.47
CA GLN A 121 -14.10 -3.27 4.01
C GLN A 121 -13.94 -3.96 2.64
N ARG A 122 -13.31 -3.29 1.67
CA ARG A 122 -13.07 -3.87 0.32
C ARG A 122 -12.27 -5.17 0.37
N ILE A 123 -11.23 -5.23 1.21
CA ILE A 123 -10.42 -6.45 1.39
C ILE A 123 -11.30 -7.57 1.96
N LEU A 124 -12.09 -7.28 2.99
CA LEU A 124 -13.00 -8.29 3.57
C LEU A 124 -14.03 -8.78 2.55
N ASP A 125 -14.61 -7.89 1.76
CA ASP A 125 -15.59 -8.23 0.74
C ASP A 125 -14.96 -9.16 -0.33
N ILE A 126 -13.75 -8.85 -0.81
CA ILE A 126 -13.04 -9.69 -1.78
C ILE A 126 -12.68 -11.05 -1.16
N LEU A 127 -12.17 -11.09 0.07
CA LEU A 127 -11.81 -12.33 0.74
C LEU A 127 -13.02 -13.24 0.99
N VAL A 128 -14.19 -12.68 1.27
CA VAL A 128 -15.44 -13.44 1.40
C VAL A 128 -15.90 -14.00 0.05
N ASN A 129 -15.65 -13.30 -1.04
CA ASN A 129 -16.06 -13.72 -2.39
C ASN A 129 -15.07 -14.68 -3.07
N GLU A 130 -13.85 -14.82 -2.55
CA GLU A 130 -12.80 -15.73 -3.05
C GLU A 130 -12.76 -17.08 -2.32
N ILE A 131 -13.60 -17.30 -1.29
CA ILE A 131 -13.76 -18.56 -0.53
C ILE A 131 -15.06 -19.25 -0.95
#